data_AF-A0A4P9ZR26-F1
#
_entry.id   AF-A0A4P9ZR26-F1
#
_cell.length_a   1.000
_cell.length_b   1.000
_cell.length_c   1.000
_cell.angle_alpha   90.00
_cell.angle_beta   90.00
_cell.angle_gamma   90.00
#
_symmetry.space_group_name_H-M   'P 1'
#
loop_
_entity.id
_entity.type
_entity.pdbx_description
1 polymer ?
#
loop_
_entity_poly.entity_id
_entity_poly.type
_entity_poly.pdbx_seq_one_letter_code
_entity_poly.pdbx_strand_id
1 'polypeptide(L)'
;MEASGIVETKYAIEFMPSAALTFERNYPGATVYNQCANLLLARAIGQHMDGRELAPEQDFLGRRLPDMPAPGQVDFIYCGPPCQGFSGINRFPKADDIKNTLVTTSLSYVDFYRPRYFLLENVYGMVRFRLGGTQDSSAKIKDGIKMGVLKFIIRALTSM
;
A
#
# COMPACT_ATOMS: atom_id res chain seq x y z
N MET A 1 -8.04 2.33 -14.04
CA MET A 1 -9.19 1.42 -13.86
C MET A 1 -10.50 2.06 -14.32
N GLU A 2 -10.74 3.35 -14.06
CA GLU A 2 -12.01 4.00 -14.45
C GLU A 2 -12.36 3.96 -15.93
N ALA A 3 -11.36 4.02 -16.83
CA ALA A 3 -11.60 3.88 -18.27
C ALA A 3 -12.28 2.55 -18.68
N SER A 4 -12.32 1.56 -17.79
CA SER A 4 -13.10 0.33 -18.01
C SER A 4 -14.62 0.53 -17.89
N GLY A 5 -15.08 1.61 -17.25
CA GLY A 5 -16.49 1.85 -16.91
C GLY A 5 -17.03 1.00 -15.77
N ILE A 6 -16.20 0.15 -15.14
CA ILE A 6 -16.61 -0.81 -14.10
C ILE A 6 -16.16 -0.37 -12.70
N VAL A 7 -15.09 0.43 -12.62
CA VAL A 7 -14.47 0.85 -11.36
C VAL A 7 -14.60 2.36 -11.23
N GLU A 8 -15.08 2.82 -10.07
CA GLU A 8 -15.09 4.22 -9.67
C GLU A 8 -14.09 4.39 -8.51
N THR A 9 -13.15 5.32 -8.62
CA THR A 9 -12.16 5.57 -7.58
C THR A 9 -12.70 6.55 -6.56
N LYS A 10 -13.24 6.06 -5.43
CA LYS A 10 -13.78 6.94 -4.39
C LYS A 10 -12.72 7.49 -3.44
N TYR A 11 -11.62 6.75 -3.25
CA TYR A 11 -10.58 7.06 -2.28
C TYR A 11 -9.21 6.82 -2.88
N ALA A 12 -8.26 7.71 -2.63
CA ALA A 12 -6.86 7.56 -3.00
C ALA A 12 -5.96 7.93 -1.82
N ILE A 13 -4.93 7.13 -1.56
CA ILE A 13 -3.90 7.42 -0.57
C ILE A 13 -2.59 7.64 -1.32
N GLU A 14 -2.00 8.82 -1.18
CA GLU A 14 -0.75 9.17 -1.86
C GLU A 14 0.16 9.93 -0.92
N PHE A 15 1.42 9.53 -0.81
CA PHE A 15 2.37 10.14 0.10
C PHE A 15 2.96 11.44 -0.48
N MET A 16 3.24 11.48 -1.78
CA MET A 16 3.85 12.65 -2.42
C MET A 16 2.81 13.74 -2.71
N PRO A 17 2.95 14.97 -2.16
CA PRO A 17 1.97 16.04 -2.36
C PRO A 17 1.70 16.39 -3.83
N SER A 18 2.74 16.42 -4.66
CA SER A 18 2.59 16.71 -6.09
C SER A 18 1.78 15.65 -6.83
N ALA A 19 1.96 14.37 -6.49
CA ALA A 19 1.20 13.27 -7.06
C ALA A 19 -0.26 13.29 -6.56
N ALA A 20 -0.47 13.58 -5.28
CA ALA A 20 -1.80 13.72 -4.70
C ALA A 20 -2.61 14.85 -5.37
N LEU A 21 -2.01 16.03 -5.55
CA LEU A 21 -2.63 17.16 -6.26
C LEU A 21 -2.94 16.81 -7.72
N THR A 22 -2.05 16.05 -8.36
CA THR A 22 -2.30 15.56 -9.73
C THR A 22 -3.50 14.61 -9.75
N PHE A 23 -3.60 13.70 -8.79
CA PHE A 23 -4.72 12.78 -8.69
C PHE A 23 -6.05 13.53 -8.47
N GLU A 24 -6.07 14.44 -7.49
CA GLU A 24 -7.24 15.27 -7.16
C GLU A 24 -7.76 16.05 -8.37
N ARG A 25 -6.85 16.62 -9.18
CA ARG A 25 -7.22 17.34 -10.41
C ARG A 25 -7.89 16.46 -11.47
N ASN A 26 -7.50 15.19 -11.57
CA ASN A 26 -8.02 14.27 -12.58
C ASN A 26 -9.25 13.48 -12.11
N TYR A 27 -9.44 13.36 -10.80
CA TYR A 27 -10.55 12.61 -10.19
C TYR A 27 -11.25 13.47 -9.13
N PRO A 28 -12.01 14.51 -9.54
CA PRO A 28 -12.60 15.48 -8.60
C PRO A 28 -13.68 14.88 -7.68
N GLY A 29 -14.21 13.69 -8.00
CA GLY A 29 -15.13 12.94 -7.14
C GLY A 29 -14.43 12.04 -6.11
N ALA A 30 -13.11 11.88 -6.19
CA ALA A 30 -12.34 11.06 -5.28
C ALA A 30 -11.85 11.86 -4.08
N THR A 31 -11.96 11.27 -2.89
CA THR A 31 -11.28 11.79 -1.71
C THR A 31 -9.80 11.39 -1.73
N VAL A 32 -8.91 12.37 -1.80
CA VAL A 32 -7.46 12.15 -1.81
C VAL A 32 -6.86 12.40 -0.43
N TYR A 33 -6.33 11.35 0.18
CA TYR A 33 -5.61 11.41 1.45
C TYR A 33 -4.11 11.56 1.18
N ASN A 34 -3.60 12.81 1.23
CA ASN A 34 -2.17 13.06 1.11
C ASN A 34 -1.43 12.83 2.44
N GLN A 35 -1.25 11.56 2.81
CA GLN A 35 -0.71 11.16 4.12
C GLN A 35 -0.12 9.72 4.07
N CYS A 36 0.60 9.33 5.12
CA CYS A 36 1.14 7.97 5.29
C CYS A 36 0.03 6.91 5.38
N ALA A 37 0.09 5.89 4.51
CA ALA A 37 -0.87 4.77 4.52
C ALA A 37 -0.90 4.00 5.85
N ASN A 38 0.23 3.83 6.54
CA ASN A 38 0.22 3.16 7.85
C ASN A 38 -0.53 3.97 8.91
N LEU A 39 -0.39 5.29 8.90
CA LEU A 39 -1.12 6.18 9.80
C LEU A 39 -2.62 6.11 9.52
N LEU A 40 -3.02 6.23 8.25
CA LEU A 40 -4.43 6.19 7.86
C LEU A 40 -5.09 4.85 8.21
N LEU A 41 -4.41 3.72 8.01
CA LEU A 41 -4.94 2.42 8.41
C LEU A 41 -5.10 2.31 9.93
N ALA A 42 -4.09 2.71 10.69
CA ALA A 42 -4.16 2.69 12.16
C ALA A 42 -5.32 3.55 12.68
N ARG A 43 -5.57 4.70 12.05
CA ARG A 43 -6.70 5.56 12.35
C ARG A 43 -8.04 4.91 11.99
N ALA A 44 -8.14 4.29 10.81
CA ALA A 44 -9.34 3.57 10.38
C ALA A 44 -9.69 2.42 11.34
N ILE A 45 -8.70 1.63 11.77
CA ILE A 45 -8.89 0.58 12.79
C ILE A 45 -9.34 1.18 14.11
N GLY A 46 -8.63 2.21 14.59
CA GLY A 46 -8.97 2.88 15.84
C GLY A 46 -10.40 3.42 15.85
N GLN A 47 -10.85 4.04 14.76
CA GLN A 47 -12.19 4.60 14.64
C GLN A 47 -13.27 3.53 14.49
N HIS A 48 -13.08 2.58 13.57
CA HIS A 48 -14.16 1.69 13.13
C HIS A 48 -14.19 0.32 13.81
N MET A 49 -13.11 -0.11 14.46
CA MET A 49 -13.07 -1.34 15.26
C MET A 49 -13.02 -1.08 16.75
N ASP A 50 -12.20 -0.11 17.18
CA ASP A 50 -11.98 0.16 18.61
C ASP A 50 -12.88 1.28 19.17
N GLY A 51 -13.63 1.98 18.32
CA GLY A 51 -14.51 3.09 18.73
C GLY A 51 -13.77 4.31 19.30
N ARG A 52 -12.49 4.50 18.94
CA ARG A 52 -11.68 5.62 19.42
C ARG A 52 -12.10 6.92 18.75
N GLU A 53 -12.37 7.94 19.55
CA GLU A 53 -12.44 9.32 19.05
C GLU A 53 -11.02 9.85 18.79
N LEU A 54 -10.75 10.21 17.53
CA LEU A 54 -9.46 10.74 17.11
C LEU A 54 -9.61 12.19 16.68
N ALA A 55 -8.66 13.03 17.09
CA ALA A 55 -8.58 14.40 16.57
C ALA A 55 -8.44 14.39 15.04
N PRO A 56 -8.99 15.39 14.32
CA PRO A 56 -8.89 15.46 12.86
C PRO A 56 -7.45 15.38 12.37
N GLU A 57 -7.22 14.59 11.32
CA GLU A 57 -5.92 14.52 10.67
C GLU A 57 -5.75 15.64 9.65
N GLN A 58 -4.50 15.98 9.36
CA GLN A 58 -4.16 16.89 8.28
C GLN A 58 -3.32 16.18 7.21
N ASP A 59 -3.45 16.65 5.98
CA ASP A 59 -2.56 16.28 4.91
C ASP A 59 -1.22 17.03 5.01
N PHE A 60 -0.26 16.68 4.15
CA PHE A 60 1.05 17.34 4.15
C PHE A 60 1.04 18.82 3.71
N LEU A 61 -0.11 19.35 3.27
CA LEU A 61 -0.33 20.75 2.95
C LEU A 61 -1.09 21.50 4.06
N GLY A 62 -1.41 20.82 5.18
CA GLY A 62 -2.16 21.39 6.30
C GLY A 62 -3.68 21.42 6.09
N ARG A 63 -4.20 20.77 5.05
CA ARG A 63 -5.65 20.65 4.82
C ARG A 63 -6.21 19.56 5.72
N ARG A 64 -7.38 19.81 6.32
CA ARG A 64 -8.08 18.80 7.12
C ARG A 64 -8.50 17.64 6.23
N LEU A 65 -8.15 16.42 6.64
CA LEU A 65 -8.61 15.20 6.00
C LEU A 65 -9.96 14.76 6.60
N PRO A 66 -10.86 14.22 5.76
CA PRO A 66 -12.04 13.51 6.27
C PRO A 66 -11.62 12.20 6.94
N ASP A 67 -12.56 11.54 7.62
CA ASP A 67 -12.31 10.21 8.15
C ASP A 67 -12.13 9.17 7.04
N MET A 68 -11.43 8.10 7.35
CA MET A 68 -11.27 6.96 6.44
C MET A 68 -12.62 6.22 6.30
N PRO A 69 -12.90 5.59 5.14
CA PRO A 69 -14.11 4.80 4.97
C PRO A 69 -14.17 3.67 6.00
N ALA A 70 -15.39 3.27 6.36
CA ALA A 70 -15.65 2.12 7.21
C ALA A 70 -15.56 0.80 6.41
N PRO A 71 -15.29 -0.34 7.06
CA PRO A 71 -15.48 -1.66 6.45
C PRO A 71 -16.86 -1.80 5.81
N GLY A 72 -16.94 -2.41 4.62
CA GLY A 72 -18.16 -2.50 3.82
C GLY A 72 -18.40 -1.33 2.84
N GLN A 73 -17.62 -0.24 2.91
CA GLN A 73 -17.66 0.86 1.93
C GLN A 73 -16.64 0.73 0.81
N VAL A 74 -15.76 -0.28 0.86
CA VAL A 74 -14.66 -0.50 -0.08
C VAL A 74 -14.81 -1.87 -0.75
N ASP A 75 -15.29 -1.89 -1.98
CA ASP A 75 -15.49 -3.13 -2.76
C ASP A 75 -14.21 -3.62 -3.45
N PHE A 76 -13.29 -2.72 -3.76
CA PHE A 76 -12.09 -3.02 -4.54
C PHE A 76 -10.90 -2.22 -4.02
N ILE A 77 -9.81 -2.92 -3.70
CA ILE A 77 -8.52 -2.31 -3.41
C ILE A 77 -7.56 -2.63 -4.56
N TYR A 78 -7.00 -1.59 -5.18
CA TYR A 78 -5.86 -1.73 -6.07
C TYR A 78 -4.73 -0.82 -5.62
N CYS A 79 -3.50 -1.33 -5.66
CA CYS A 79 -2.34 -0.61 -5.16
C CYS A 79 -1.05 -1.00 -5.89
N GLY A 80 -0.06 -0.12 -5.84
CA GLY A 80 1.30 -0.35 -6.32
C GLY A 80 2.31 0.04 -5.25
N PRO A 81 2.53 -0.78 -4.20
CA PRO A 81 3.49 -0.46 -3.15
C PRO A 81 4.91 -0.31 -3.75
N PRO A 82 5.76 0.59 -3.21
CA PRO A 82 7.07 0.90 -3.77
C PRO A 82 7.92 -0.33 -4.07
N CYS A 83 8.57 -0.32 -5.25
CA CYS A 83 9.26 -1.48 -5.79
C CYS A 83 10.80 -1.39 -5.75
N GLN A 84 11.37 -0.41 -5.05
CA GLN A 84 12.81 -0.12 -5.10
C GLN A 84 13.70 -1.31 -4.70
N GLY A 85 13.30 -2.09 -3.68
CA GLY A 85 14.02 -3.31 -3.27
C GLY A 85 13.80 -4.50 -4.22
N PHE A 86 12.80 -4.45 -5.08
CA PHE A 86 12.44 -5.52 -6.03
C PHE A 86 13.00 -5.28 -7.43
N SER A 87 13.44 -4.06 -7.75
CA SER A 87 13.90 -3.69 -9.08
C SER A 87 15.27 -4.29 -9.41
N GLY A 88 15.35 -5.00 -10.54
CA GLY A 88 16.63 -5.52 -11.06
C GLY A 88 17.60 -4.44 -11.57
N ILE A 89 17.15 -3.18 -11.66
CA ILE A 89 17.98 -2.03 -12.05
C ILE A 89 18.60 -1.36 -10.82
N ASN A 90 18.19 -1.74 -9.60
CA ASN A 90 18.77 -1.20 -8.37
C ASN A 90 20.24 -1.67 -8.24
N ARG A 91 21.16 -0.72 -8.42
CA ARG A 91 22.62 -0.96 -8.31
C ARG A 91 23.08 -1.23 -6.88
N PHE A 92 22.30 -0.80 -5.89
CA PHE A 92 22.63 -0.89 -4.47
C PHE A 92 21.45 -1.46 -3.67
N PRO A 93 21.09 -2.75 -3.89
CA PRO A 93 20.01 -3.38 -3.17
C PRO A 93 20.36 -3.48 -1.69
N LYS A 94 19.40 -3.11 -0.83
CA LYS A 94 19.50 -3.25 0.62
C LYS A 94 18.57 -4.36 1.09
N ALA A 95 19.11 -5.32 1.84
CA ALA A 95 18.35 -6.44 2.37
C ALA A 95 17.23 -6.01 3.33
N ASP A 96 17.45 -4.90 4.05
CA ASP A 96 16.59 -4.34 5.09
C ASP A 96 15.82 -3.09 4.65
N ASP A 97 15.64 -2.89 3.33
CA ASP A 97 14.89 -1.72 2.83
C ASP A 97 13.46 -1.72 3.39
N ILE A 98 13.19 -0.75 4.27
CA ILE A 98 11.91 -0.59 4.94
C ILE A 98 10.75 -0.43 3.95
N LYS A 99 11.00 0.06 2.73
CA LYS A 99 9.95 0.23 1.73
C LYS A 99 9.35 -1.11 1.28
N ASN A 100 10.10 -2.20 1.39
CA ASN A 100 9.60 -3.54 1.06
C ASN A 100 8.48 -3.98 2.01
N THR A 101 8.36 -3.40 3.20
CA THR A 101 7.28 -3.70 4.14
C THR A 101 5.94 -3.11 3.71
N LEU A 102 5.90 -2.18 2.75
CA LEU A 102 4.61 -1.62 2.29
C LEU A 102 3.72 -2.65 1.58
N VAL A 103 4.30 -3.77 1.11
CA VAL A 103 3.50 -4.95 0.70
C VAL A 103 2.66 -5.47 1.86
N THR A 104 3.21 -5.52 3.08
CA THR A 104 2.44 -5.96 4.25
C THR A 104 1.38 -4.94 4.62
N THR A 105 1.66 -3.63 4.50
CA THR A 105 0.65 -2.58 4.66
C THR A 105 -0.52 -2.79 3.70
N SER A 106 -0.27 -3.04 2.42
CA SER A 106 -1.33 -3.34 1.43
C SER A 106 -2.18 -4.54 1.85
N LEU A 107 -1.55 -5.62 2.34
CA LEU A 107 -2.27 -6.81 2.82
C LEU A 107 -3.08 -6.52 4.09
N SER A 108 -2.59 -5.66 5.00
CA SER A 108 -3.33 -5.22 6.18
C SER A 108 -4.57 -4.40 5.81
N TYR A 109 -4.51 -3.58 4.75
CA TYR A 109 -5.70 -2.91 4.21
C TYR A 109 -6.74 -3.92 3.70
N VAL A 110 -6.29 -4.97 2.99
CA VAL A 110 -7.19 -6.04 2.50
C VAL A 110 -7.81 -6.80 3.66
N ASP A 111 -7.03 -7.13 4.68
CA ASP A 111 -7.53 -7.84 5.87
C ASP A 111 -8.54 -7.01 6.65
N PHE A 112 -8.30 -5.70 6.79
CA PHE A 112 -9.20 -4.79 7.50
C PHE A 112 -10.51 -4.52 6.73
N TYR A 113 -10.42 -4.19 5.43
CA TYR A 113 -11.59 -3.78 4.64
C TYR A 113 -12.36 -4.95 4.03
N ARG A 114 -11.75 -6.13 3.89
CA ARG A 114 -12.32 -7.32 3.25
C ARG A 114 -13.01 -7.00 1.90
N PRO A 115 -12.31 -6.35 0.95
CA PRO A 115 -12.90 -6.00 -0.34
C PRO A 115 -13.23 -7.26 -1.15
N ARG A 116 -14.17 -7.14 -2.08
CA ARG A 116 -14.54 -8.22 -3.01
C ARG A 116 -13.44 -8.53 -4.02
N TYR A 117 -12.65 -7.51 -4.37
CA TYR A 117 -11.56 -7.62 -5.31
C TYR A 117 -10.29 -7.00 -4.73
N PHE A 118 -9.14 -7.57 -5.11
CA PHE A 118 -7.82 -7.04 -4.77
C PHE A 118 -6.87 -7.13 -5.96
N LEU A 119 -6.14 -6.04 -6.23
CA LEU A 119 -5.11 -5.97 -7.25
C LEU A 119 -3.84 -5.35 -6.67
N LEU A 120 -2.72 -6.06 -6.80
CA LEU A 120 -1.40 -5.55 -6.42
C LEU A 120 -0.52 -5.54 -7.66
N GLU A 121 -0.17 -4.33 -8.10
CA GLU A 121 0.78 -4.11 -9.19
C GLU A 121 2.20 -4.01 -8.62
N ASN A 122 3.16 -4.61 -9.33
CA ASN A 122 4.57 -4.44 -9.01
C ASN A 122 5.46 -4.85 -10.20
N VAL A 123 6.76 -4.59 -10.05
CA VAL A 123 7.78 -5.02 -11.02
C VAL A 123 7.98 -6.54 -10.99
N TYR A 124 8.36 -7.12 -12.14
CA TYR A 124 8.63 -8.55 -12.28
C TYR A 124 9.64 -9.10 -11.25
N GLY A 125 10.62 -8.28 -10.85
CA GLY A 125 11.62 -8.67 -9.86
C GLY A 125 11.03 -9.05 -8.49
N MET A 126 9.83 -8.59 -8.14
CA MET A 126 9.12 -8.99 -6.92
C MET A 126 8.90 -10.51 -6.85
N VAL A 127 8.61 -11.15 -7.99
CA VAL A 127 8.43 -12.60 -8.08
C VAL A 127 9.70 -13.35 -7.70
N ARG A 128 10.88 -12.77 -7.98
CA ARG A 128 12.19 -13.38 -7.72
C ARG A 128 12.79 -12.98 -6.37
N PHE A 129 12.15 -12.07 -5.64
CA PHE A 129 12.71 -11.50 -4.42
C PHE A 129 12.93 -12.57 -3.32
N ARG A 130 13.99 -12.37 -2.55
CA ARG A 130 14.40 -13.24 -1.43
C ARG A 130 14.03 -12.60 -0.12
N LEU A 131 12.94 -13.08 0.50
CA LEU A 131 12.51 -12.58 1.80
C LEU A 131 13.43 -13.11 2.90
N GLY A 132 13.88 -12.23 3.80
CA GLY A 132 14.84 -12.58 4.85
C GLY A 132 16.25 -12.88 4.34
N GLY A 133 16.62 -12.36 3.16
CA GLY A 133 17.99 -12.42 2.66
C GLY A 133 18.95 -11.57 3.50
N THR A 134 20.24 -11.88 3.44
CA THR A 134 21.30 -11.14 4.13
C THR A 134 22.16 -10.38 3.13
N GLN A 135 22.70 -9.24 3.54
CA GLN A 135 23.60 -8.46 2.68
C GLN A 135 24.93 -9.20 2.51
N ASP A 136 25.29 -9.55 1.27
CA ASP A 136 26.55 -10.21 0.93
C ASP A 136 27.63 -9.21 0.50
N SER A 137 27.23 -8.22 -0.30
CA SER A 137 28.07 -7.09 -0.73
C SER A 137 27.17 -5.91 -1.09
N SER A 138 27.73 -4.74 -1.40
CA SER A 138 26.97 -3.54 -1.80
C SER A 138 26.01 -3.78 -2.98
N ALA A 139 26.27 -4.78 -3.82
CA ALA A 139 25.47 -5.10 -5.01
C ALA A 139 24.68 -6.42 -4.90
N LYS A 140 24.81 -7.17 -3.78
CA LYS A 140 24.33 -8.56 -3.72
C LYS A 140 23.71 -8.91 -2.37
N ILE A 141 22.55 -9.54 -2.44
CA ILE A 141 21.84 -10.16 -1.31
C ILE A 141 21.92 -11.68 -1.49
N LYS A 142 22.28 -12.41 -0.43
CA LYS A 142 22.32 -13.88 -0.41
C LYS A 142 21.26 -14.44 0.54
N ASP A 143 21.15 -15.77 0.56
CA ASP A 143 20.20 -16.51 1.40
C ASP A 143 18.73 -16.08 1.20
N GLY A 144 17.88 -16.32 2.19
CA GLY A 144 16.47 -15.97 2.19
C GLY A 144 15.57 -16.94 1.40
N ILE A 145 14.27 -16.78 1.62
CA ILE A 145 13.24 -17.59 0.96
C ILE A 145 13.07 -17.08 -0.47
N LYS A 146 13.44 -17.92 -1.45
CA LYS A 146 13.19 -17.62 -2.87
C LYS A 146 11.70 -17.44 -3.12
N MET A 147 11.36 -16.41 -3.90
CA MET A 147 9.98 -15.99 -4.16
C MET A 147 9.23 -15.67 -2.87
N GLY A 148 9.95 -15.20 -1.84
CA GLY A 148 9.43 -15.11 -0.48
C GLY A 148 8.27 -14.13 -0.35
N VAL A 149 8.35 -12.97 -1.02
CA VAL A 149 7.26 -11.98 -1.04
C VAL A 149 6.01 -12.55 -1.73
N LEU A 150 6.15 -13.23 -2.87
CA LEU A 150 5.02 -13.84 -3.55
C LEU A 150 4.37 -14.94 -2.70
N LYS A 151 5.18 -15.82 -2.11
CA LYS A 151 4.70 -16.87 -1.19
C LYS A 151 3.99 -16.27 0.01
N PHE A 152 4.52 -15.18 0.57
CA PHE A 152 3.91 -14.46 1.67
C PHE A 152 2.55 -13.86 1.29
N ILE A 153 2.46 -13.18 0.14
CA ILE A 153 1.19 -12.64 -0.37
C ILE A 153 0.15 -13.74 -0.54
N ILE A 154 0.50 -14.84 -1.22
CA ILE A 154 -0.42 -15.97 -1.44
C ILE A 154 -0.84 -16.57 -0.11
N ARG A 155 0.10 -16.78 0.82
CA ARG A 155 -0.20 -17.35 2.13
C ARG A 155 -1.15 -16.45 2.92
N ALA A 156 -0.87 -15.15 2.96
CA ALA A 156 -1.69 -14.17 3.68
C ALA A 156 -3.11 -14.13 3.11
N LEU A 157 -3.26 -13.98 1.79
CA LEU A 157 -4.57 -13.90 1.13
C LEU A 157 -5.40 -15.19 1.24
N THR A 158 -4.76 -16.35 1.31
CA THR A 158 -5.46 -17.65 1.49
C THR A 158 -5.76 -17.99 2.95
N SER A 159 -5.22 -17.23 3.91
CA SER A 159 -5.48 -17.41 5.34
C SER A 159 -6.45 -16.39 5.94
N MET A 160 -6.81 -15.36 5.16
CA MET A 160 -7.75 -14.32 5.59
C MET A 160 -9.17 -14.85 5.62
#